data_AF-A0A7X8IDU0-F1
#
_entry.id   AF-A0A7X8IDU0-F1
#
_cell.length_a   1.000
_cell.length_b   1.000
_cell.length_c   1.000
_cell.angle_alpha   90.00
_cell.angle_beta   90.00
_cell.angle_gamma   90.00
#
_symmetry.space_group_name_H-M   'P 1'
#
loop_
_entity.id
_entity.type
_entity.pdbx_description
1 polymer ?
#
loop_
_entity_poly.entity_id
_entity_poly.type
_entity_poly.pdbx_seq_one_letter_code
_entity_poly.pdbx_strand_id
1 'polypeptide(L)'
;MDSQQLTAMHEQALALAESGRYDQALGVLNDYLSYRPQDGQAINDAATILFCLGKGPQAIALYEKACRFCSDEQLAQVQWNLCEAYLQEGRAAQAIGLFDQMDARGLLNVDMLHRAADCLLKKDLLGPAVELLLRSLQMNPEQDILKSMIDVIRSHRARTAVVIRNKGPLAHQMIDELQIRLPLTVLDTSSHEAASIPPDTDIALFFGCGQTLVRASRQPCSMRLIVILDTQDLAVPEIRSVNWQNVQSVLMFGRQQEAQRFYEHIVHVP
;
A
#
# COMPACT_ATOMS: atom_id res chain seq x y z
N MET A 1 7.02 35.72 30.43
CA MET A 1 5.72 36.04 29.82
C MET A 1 4.63 35.40 30.64
N ASP A 2 3.53 36.10 30.84
CA ASP A 2 2.32 35.52 31.43
C ASP A 2 1.53 34.67 30.40
N SER A 3 0.50 33.96 30.87
CA SER A 3 -0.30 33.10 30.00
C SER A 3 -1.09 33.88 28.94
N GLN A 4 -1.56 35.09 29.25
CA GLN A 4 -2.33 35.92 28.31
C GLN A 4 -1.46 36.41 27.17
N GLN A 5 -0.22 36.81 27.46
CA GLN A 5 0.76 37.20 26.46
C GLN A 5 1.12 36.04 25.52
N LEU A 6 1.24 34.82 26.06
CA LEU A 6 1.50 33.63 25.24
C LEU A 6 0.30 33.31 24.33
N THR A 7 -0.92 33.35 24.85
CA THR A 7 -2.13 33.17 24.04
C THR A 7 -2.22 34.22 22.93
N ALA A 8 -1.99 35.49 23.25
CA ALA A 8 -1.99 36.57 22.26
C ALA A 8 -0.90 36.38 21.18
N MET A 9 0.28 35.86 21.54
CA MET A 9 1.33 35.52 20.57
C MET A 9 0.91 34.40 19.62
N HIS A 10 0.29 33.34 20.14
CA HIS A 10 -0.20 32.24 19.30
C HIS A 10 -1.30 32.71 18.36
N GLU A 11 -2.28 33.47 18.86
CA GLU A 11 -3.35 34.07 18.05
C GLU A 11 -2.80 35.03 16.96
N GLN A 12 -1.80 35.85 17.31
CA GLN A 12 -1.11 36.71 16.36
C GLN A 12 -0.44 35.89 15.25
N ALA A 13 0.23 34.80 15.59
CA ALA A 13 0.87 33.93 14.62
C ALA A 13 -0.16 33.32 13.65
N LEU A 14 -1.33 32.87 14.16
CA LEU A 14 -2.42 32.36 13.35
C LEU A 14 -2.99 33.41 12.40
N ALA A 15 -3.26 34.64 12.89
CA ALA A 15 -3.74 35.74 12.06
C ALA A 15 -2.75 36.14 10.96
N LEU A 16 -1.44 36.07 11.25
CA LEU A 16 -0.39 36.26 10.24
C LEU A 16 -0.41 35.15 9.20
N ALA A 17 -0.61 33.89 9.60
CA ALA A 17 -0.69 32.76 8.67
C ALA A 17 -1.94 32.85 7.76
N GLU A 18 -3.11 33.19 8.33
CA GLU A 18 -4.36 33.38 7.58
C GLU A 18 -4.26 34.53 6.56
N SER A 19 -3.49 35.56 6.87
CA SER A 19 -3.20 36.66 5.94
C SER A 19 -2.08 36.35 4.92
N GLY A 20 -1.59 35.12 4.88
CA GLY A 20 -0.55 34.65 3.95
C GLY A 20 0.87 35.11 4.32
N ARG A 21 1.08 35.73 5.48
CA ARG A 21 2.38 36.20 5.95
C ARG A 21 3.14 35.10 6.68
N TYR A 22 3.38 34.00 5.98
CA TYR A 22 3.90 32.76 6.54
C TYR A 22 5.25 32.88 7.26
N ASP A 23 6.23 33.60 6.69
CA ASP A 23 7.54 33.76 7.35
C ASP A 23 7.43 34.56 8.67
N GLN A 24 6.56 35.58 8.72
CA GLN A 24 6.31 36.36 9.94
C GLN A 24 5.58 35.50 10.98
N ALA A 25 4.56 34.76 10.55
CA ALA A 25 3.83 33.82 11.39
C ALA A 25 4.77 32.80 12.02
N LEU A 26 5.65 32.19 11.22
CA LEU A 26 6.63 31.21 11.70
C LEU A 26 7.62 31.83 12.70
N GLY A 27 8.03 33.09 12.50
CA GLY A 27 8.85 33.82 13.48
C GLY A 27 8.16 33.93 14.83
N VAL A 28 6.91 34.42 14.86
CA VAL A 28 6.12 34.55 16.10
C VAL A 28 5.87 33.18 16.74
N LEU A 29 5.59 32.15 15.94
CA LEU A 29 5.38 30.79 16.44
C LEU A 29 6.65 30.16 17.02
N ASN A 30 7.82 30.42 16.44
CA ASN A 30 9.10 29.99 16.99
C ASN A 30 9.39 30.66 18.34
N ASP A 31 9.10 31.96 18.46
CA ASP A 31 9.23 32.68 19.72
C ASP A 31 8.26 32.11 20.77
N TYR A 32 7.00 31.85 20.41
CA TYR A 32 6.03 31.18 21.29
C TYR A 32 6.52 29.80 21.75
N LEU A 33 6.98 28.97 20.82
CA LEU A 33 7.49 27.62 21.08
C LEU A 33 8.78 27.61 21.92
N SER A 34 9.53 28.73 21.97
CA SER A 34 10.66 28.87 22.90
C SER A 34 10.22 28.86 24.38
N TYR A 35 9.00 29.34 24.65
CA TYR A 35 8.38 29.32 25.98
C TYR A 35 7.55 28.05 26.22
N ARG A 36 6.94 27.49 25.18
CA ARG A 36 6.10 26.28 25.24
C ARG A 36 6.58 25.20 24.25
N PRO A 37 7.74 24.57 24.48
CA PRO A 37 8.40 23.71 23.48
C PRO A 37 7.69 22.38 23.20
N GLN A 38 6.69 22.04 24.01
CA GLN A 38 5.90 20.81 23.95
C GLN A 38 4.40 21.09 23.70
N ASP A 39 4.05 22.29 23.23
CA ASP A 39 2.68 22.56 22.79
C ASP A 39 2.43 21.89 21.43
N GLY A 40 1.76 20.74 21.45
CA GLY A 40 1.51 19.94 20.26
C GLY A 40 0.73 20.69 19.17
N GLN A 41 -0.21 21.55 19.54
CA GLN A 41 -1.00 22.33 18.58
C GLN A 41 -0.14 23.39 17.91
N ALA A 42 0.62 24.16 18.69
CA ALA A 42 1.51 25.17 18.12
C ALA A 42 2.60 24.53 17.23
N ILE A 43 3.13 23.35 17.59
CA ILE A 43 4.06 22.62 16.72
C ILE A 43 3.38 22.21 15.40
N ASN A 44 2.13 21.75 15.44
CA ASN A 44 1.34 21.44 14.25
C ASN A 44 1.07 22.68 13.38
N ASP A 45 0.82 23.83 13.98
CA ASP A 45 0.58 25.08 13.24
C ASP A 45 1.86 25.54 12.53
N ALA A 46 3.02 25.49 13.22
CA ALA A 46 4.32 25.74 12.60
C ALA A 46 4.61 24.76 11.44
N ALA A 47 4.30 23.48 11.61
CA ALA A 47 4.44 22.47 10.56
C ALA A 47 3.58 22.81 9.33
N THR A 48 2.34 23.25 9.56
CA THR A 48 1.41 23.66 8.50
C THR A 48 1.89 24.89 7.74
N ILE A 49 2.42 25.88 8.45
CA ILE A 49 3.03 27.06 7.83
C ILE A 49 4.24 26.65 6.97
N LEU A 50 5.12 25.77 7.47
CA LEU A 50 6.24 25.24 6.68
C LEU A 50 5.77 24.48 5.43
N PHE A 51 4.69 23.73 5.55
CA PHE A 51 4.09 23.01 4.43
C PHE A 51 3.57 23.98 3.36
N CYS A 52 2.85 25.04 3.75
CA CYS A 52 2.40 26.10 2.83
C CYS A 52 3.56 26.85 2.16
N LEU A 53 4.71 26.97 2.85
CA LEU A 53 5.94 27.52 2.29
C LEU A 53 6.69 26.55 1.35
N GLY A 54 6.17 25.35 1.10
CA GLY A 54 6.83 24.33 0.28
C GLY A 54 8.03 23.66 0.96
N LYS A 55 8.20 23.83 2.27
CA LYS A 55 9.28 23.23 3.07
C LYS A 55 8.85 21.85 3.61
N GLY A 56 8.37 20.98 2.73
CA GLY A 56 7.76 19.69 3.07
C GLY A 56 8.57 18.80 4.02
N PRO A 57 9.88 18.57 3.81
CA PRO A 57 10.69 17.76 4.73
C PRO A 57 10.76 18.32 6.16
N GLN A 58 10.77 19.64 6.32
CA GLN A 58 10.79 20.30 7.63
C GLN A 58 9.41 20.25 8.29
N ALA A 59 8.35 20.43 7.50
CA ALA A 59 6.97 20.26 7.95
C ALA A 59 6.72 18.85 8.50
N ILE A 60 7.14 17.81 7.77
CA ILE A 60 7.02 16.40 8.22
C ILE A 60 7.69 16.21 9.58
N ALA A 61 8.92 16.70 9.76
CA ALA A 61 9.64 16.56 11.03
C ALA A 61 8.90 17.25 12.19
N LEU A 62 8.28 18.42 11.95
CA LEU A 62 7.46 19.09 12.96
C LEU A 62 6.13 18.38 13.21
N TYR A 63 5.45 17.87 12.18
CA TYR A 63 4.24 17.07 12.37
C TYR A 63 4.50 15.79 13.17
N GLU A 64 5.58 15.07 12.88
CA GLU A 64 6.01 13.91 13.67
C GLU A 64 6.29 14.28 15.13
N LYS A 65 6.87 15.47 15.35
CA LYS A 65 7.06 16.02 16.71
C LYS A 65 5.72 16.35 17.35
N ALA A 66 4.79 16.98 16.63
CA ALA A 66 3.46 17.33 17.13
C ALA A 66 2.68 16.08 17.57
N CYS A 67 2.73 14.99 16.80
CA CYS A 67 2.10 13.70 17.17
C CYS A 67 2.58 13.14 18.53
N ARG A 68 3.76 13.53 19.02
CA ARG A 68 4.30 13.09 20.33
C ARG A 68 3.82 13.94 21.49
N PHE A 69 3.30 15.13 21.23
CA PHE A 69 2.98 16.14 22.25
C PHE A 69 1.52 16.61 22.22
N CYS A 70 0.76 16.30 21.17
CA CYS A 70 -0.65 16.65 21.07
C CYS A 70 -1.53 15.75 21.98
N SER A 71 -2.68 16.27 22.37
CA SER A 71 -3.71 15.48 23.06
C SER A 71 -4.39 14.51 22.08
N ASP A 72 -5.13 13.52 22.61
CA ASP A 72 -5.90 12.59 21.78
C ASP A 72 -6.94 13.29 20.90
N GLU A 73 -7.55 14.38 21.39
CA GLU A 73 -8.50 15.21 20.64
C GLU A 73 -7.85 15.90 19.44
N GLN A 74 -6.57 16.28 19.55
CA GLN A 74 -5.81 16.93 18.48
C GLN A 74 -5.17 15.92 17.53
N LEU A 75 -4.88 14.70 18.01
CA LEU A 75 -4.08 13.72 17.30
C LEU A 75 -4.61 13.39 15.91
N ALA A 76 -5.93 13.28 15.74
CA ALA A 76 -6.56 13.00 14.45
C ALA A 76 -6.20 14.06 13.39
N GLN A 77 -6.30 15.35 13.75
CA GLN A 77 -5.97 16.46 12.86
C GLN A 77 -4.47 16.49 12.53
N VAL A 78 -3.61 16.27 13.53
CA VAL A 78 -2.15 16.27 13.33
C VAL A 78 -1.73 15.10 12.44
N GLN A 79 -2.28 13.91 12.65
CA GLN A 79 -2.01 12.74 11.82
C GLN A 79 -2.52 12.91 10.39
N TRP A 80 -3.68 13.54 10.20
CA TRP A 80 -4.19 13.90 8.89
C TRP A 80 -3.23 14.86 8.16
N ASN A 81 -2.80 15.94 8.82
CA ASN A 81 -1.86 16.89 8.23
C ASN A 81 -0.52 16.25 7.87
N LEU A 82 0.00 15.37 8.74
CA LEU A 82 1.20 14.60 8.47
C LEU A 82 1.02 13.67 7.25
N CYS A 83 -0.15 13.05 7.12
CA CYS A 83 -0.49 12.20 5.99
C CYS A 83 -0.50 13.00 4.67
N GLU A 84 -1.15 14.16 4.65
CA GLU A 84 -1.13 15.05 3.48
C GLU A 84 0.30 15.45 3.10
N ALA A 85 1.13 15.80 4.09
CA ALA A 85 2.53 16.12 3.87
C ALA A 85 3.30 14.94 3.25
N TYR A 86 3.09 13.72 3.77
CA TYR A 86 3.70 12.52 3.19
C TYR A 86 3.25 12.27 1.75
N LEU A 87 1.96 12.39 1.45
CA LEU A 87 1.43 12.17 0.11
C LEU A 87 1.98 13.19 -0.88
N GLN A 88 2.05 14.49 -0.51
CA GLN A 88 2.64 15.51 -1.38
C GLN A 88 4.10 15.23 -1.70
N GLU A 89 4.89 14.81 -0.70
CA GLU A 89 6.30 14.46 -0.87
C GLU A 89 6.51 13.08 -1.56
N GLY A 90 5.45 12.40 -2.00
CA GLY A 90 5.54 11.09 -2.66
C GLY A 90 5.89 9.93 -1.71
N ARG A 91 5.80 10.16 -0.40
CA ARG A 91 6.11 9.20 0.67
C ARG A 91 4.88 8.35 0.99
N ALA A 92 4.31 7.70 -0.03
CA ALA A 92 3.04 6.96 0.07
C ALA A 92 3.07 5.83 1.10
N ALA A 93 4.20 5.12 1.24
CA ALA A 93 4.32 4.04 2.24
C ALA A 93 4.19 4.55 3.68
N GLN A 94 4.78 5.72 3.99
CA GLN A 94 4.61 6.35 5.30
C GLN A 94 3.17 6.79 5.55
N ALA A 95 2.51 7.37 4.54
CA ALA A 95 1.09 7.74 4.63
C ALA A 95 0.19 6.53 4.91
N ILE A 96 0.41 5.41 4.21
CA ILE A 96 -0.34 4.17 4.45
C ILE A 96 -0.16 3.66 5.89
N GLY A 97 1.08 3.66 6.40
CA GLY A 97 1.35 3.27 7.78
C GLY A 97 0.70 4.18 8.83
N LEU A 98 0.38 5.44 8.50
CA LEU A 98 -0.42 6.30 9.38
C LEU A 98 -1.89 5.91 9.39
N PHE A 99 -2.47 5.52 8.24
CA PHE A 99 -3.86 5.06 8.22
C PHE A 99 -4.07 3.85 9.12
N ASP A 100 -3.10 2.92 9.18
CA ASP A 100 -3.15 1.79 10.10
C ASP A 100 -3.16 2.24 11.57
N GLN A 101 -2.37 3.26 11.91
CA GLN A 101 -2.35 3.83 13.27
C GLN A 101 -3.64 4.60 13.60
N MET A 102 -4.24 5.27 12.61
CA MET A 102 -5.49 6.01 12.78
C MET A 102 -6.66 5.05 12.97
N ASP A 103 -6.71 3.97 12.19
CA ASP A 103 -7.74 2.95 12.28
C ASP A 103 -7.70 2.21 13.61
N ALA A 104 -6.51 1.84 14.09
CA ALA A 104 -6.33 1.23 15.40
C ALA A 104 -6.83 2.10 16.56
N ARG A 105 -6.96 3.42 16.35
CA ARG A 105 -7.51 4.38 17.32
C ARG A 105 -8.95 4.81 17.03
N GLY A 106 -9.56 4.31 15.95
CA GLY A 106 -10.90 4.71 15.51
C GLY A 106 -10.99 6.16 14.98
N LEU A 107 -9.86 6.73 14.56
CA LEU A 107 -9.77 8.10 14.03
C LEU A 107 -9.91 8.15 12.50
N LEU A 108 -9.80 7.00 11.84
CA LEU A 108 -9.91 6.90 10.39
C LEU A 108 -11.37 7.03 9.95
N ASN A 109 -11.61 7.77 8.87
CA ASN A 109 -12.92 7.89 8.25
C ASN A 109 -12.85 7.83 6.72
N VAL A 110 -14.02 7.67 6.09
CA VAL A 110 -14.18 7.53 4.64
C VAL A 110 -13.64 8.75 3.87
N ASP A 111 -13.86 9.97 4.37
CA ASP A 111 -13.42 11.20 3.69
C ASP A 111 -11.89 11.30 3.62
N MET A 112 -11.19 10.91 4.68
CA MET A 112 -9.72 10.87 4.72
C MET A 112 -9.18 9.88 3.68
N LEU A 113 -9.78 8.68 3.60
CA LEU A 113 -9.40 7.66 2.63
C LEU A 113 -9.61 8.12 1.18
N HIS A 114 -10.72 8.80 0.90
CA HIS A 114 -11.00 9.35 -0.44
C HIS A 114 -9.99 10.40 -0.86
N ARG A 115 -9.75 11.40 -0.02
CA ARG A 115 -8.80 12.48 -0.31
C ARG A 115 -7.40 11.93 -0.56
N ALA A 116 -7.00 10.93 0.22
CA ALA A 116 -5.72 10.26 0.06
C ALA A 116 -5.65 9.44 -1.23
N ALA A 117 -6.69 8.68 -1.54
CA ALA A 117 -6.80 7.93 -2.80
C ALA A 117 -6.71 8.88 -4.02
N ASP A 118 -7.44 10.01 -4.00
CA ASP A 118 -7.39 11.01 -5.06
C ASP A 118 -5.98 11.60 -5.26
N CYS A 119 -5.26 11.85 -4.16
CA CYS A 119 -3.87 12.32 -4.23
C CYS A 119 -2.95 11.26 -4.88
N LEU A 120 -3.12 9.99 -4.53
CA LEU A 120 -2.36 8.88 -5.10
C LEU A 120 -2.69 8.66 -6.58
N LEU A 121 -3.96 8.77 -6.97
CA LEU A 121 -4.40 8.68 -8.37
C LEU A 121 -3.79 9.79 -9.23
N LYS A 122 -3.77 11.03 -8.74
CA LYS A 122 -3.10 12.16 -9.44
C LYS A 122 -1.60 11.95 -9.66
N LYS A 123 -0.97 11.11 -8.82
CA LYS A 123 0.45 10.74 -8.91
C LYS A 123 0.67 9.41 -9.65
N ASP A 124 -0.37 8.84 -10.26
CA ASP A 124 -0.36 7.55 -10.96
C ASP A 124 0.07 6.35 -10.07
N LEU A 125 -0.10 6.49 -8.74
CA LEU A 125 0.18 5.44 -7.76
C LEU A 125 -1.04 4.54 -7.57
N LEU A 126 -1.39 3.79 -8.62
CA LEU A 126 -2.61 2.97 -8.70
C LEU A 126 -2.71 1.90 -7.61
N GLY A 127 -1.59 1.26 -7.25
CA GLY A 127 -1.57 0.18 -6.24
C GLY A 127 -2.02 0.66 -4.85
N PRO A 128 -1.31 1.64 -4.26
CA PRO A 128 -1.73 2.28 -3.01
C PRO A 128 -3.13 2.87 -3.06
N ALA A 129 -3.53 3.49 -4.18
CA ALA A 129 -4.84 4.10 -4.32
C ALA A 129 -5.97 3.07 -4.17
N VAL A 130 -5.87 1.92 -4.87
CA VAL A 130 -6.87 0.84 -4.75
C VAL A 130 -7.01 0.35 -3.32
N GLU A 131 -5.92 0.24 -2.57
CA GLU A 131 -5.99 -0.23 -1.18
C GLU A 131 -6.80 0.73 -0.29
N LEU A 132 -6.61 2.04 -0.44
CA LEU A 132 -7.40 3.02 0.32
C LEU A 132 -8.88 3.03 -0.10
N LEU A 133 -9.17 2.85 -1.39
CA LEU A 133 -10.55 2.75 -1.89
C LEU A 133 -11.24 1.48 -1.39
N LEU A 134 -10.54 0.34 -1.37
CA LEU A 134 -11.07 -0.91 -0.83
C LEU A 134 -11.35 -0.78 0.68
N ARG A 135 -10.45 -0.15 1.43
CA ARG A 135 -10.67 0.13 2.85
C ARG A 135 -11.87 1.06 3.07
N SER A 136 -12.05 2.07 2.22
CA SER A 136 -13.25 2.93 2.26
C SER A 136 -14.53 2.13 2.02
N LEU A 137 -14.54 1.23 1.02
CA LEU A 137 -15.67 0.33 0.76
C LEU A 137 -15.96 -0.63 1.92
N GLN A 138 -14.94 -1.10 2.64
CA GLN A 138 -15.12 -1.92 3.84
C GLN A 138 -15.84 -1.14 4.96
N MET A 139 -15.52 0.14 5.12
CA MET A 139 -16.18 1.01 6.11
C MET A 139 -17.62 1.38 5.69
N ASN A 140 -17.83 1.64 4.40
CA ASN A 140 -19.14 1.96 3.84
C ASN A 140 -19.33 1.27 2.47
N PRO A 141 -20.07 0.16 2.40
CA PRO A 141 -20.26 -0.61 1.17
C PRO A 141 -21.17 0.02 0.10
N GLU A 142 -21.96 1.05 0.46
CA GLU A 142 -22.97 1.66 -0.44
C GLU A 142 -22.36 2.64 -1.46
N GLN A 143 -21.04 2.74 -1.53
CA GLN A 143 -20.32 3.70 -2.37
C GLN A 143 -20.08 3.16 -3.79
N ASP A 144 -21.13 3.07 -4.60
CA ASP A 144 -21.07 2.47 -5.95
C ASP A 144 -20.07 3.15 -6.91
N ILE A 145 -19.82 4.45 -6.72
CA ILE A 145 -18.82 5.20 -7.49
C ILE A 145 -17.43 4.58 -7.33
N LEU A 146 -17.07 4.13 -6.12
CA LEU A 146 -15.76 3.55 -5.85
C LEU A 146 -15.57 2.21 -6.55
N LYS A 147 -16.63 1.40 -6.68
CA LYS A 147 -16.57 0.14 -7.43
C LYS A 147 -16.16 0.40 -8.88
N SER A 148 -16.79 1.40 -9.50
CA SER A 148 -16.47 1.83 -10.86
C SER A 148 -15.03 2.35 -10.97
N MET A 149 -14.58 3.15 -10.00
CA MET A 149 -13.19 3.64 -9.95
C MET A 149 -12.19 2.49 -9.83
N ILE A 150 -12.44 1.53 -8.93
CA ILE A 150 -11.59 0.35 -8.75
C ILE A 150 -11.53 -0.48 -10.03
N ASP A 151 -12.64 -0.67 -10.75
CA ASP A 151 -12.65 -1.39 -12.03
C ASP A 151 -11.84 -0.66 -13.11
N VAL A 152 -11.91 0.67 -13.16
CA VAL A 152 -11.04 1.47 -14.04
C VAL A 152 -9.58 1.30 -13.66
N ILE A 153 -9.23 1.34 -12.37
CA ILE A 153 -7.84 1.13 -11.95
C ILE A 153 -7.38 -0.29 -12.32
N ARG A 154 -8.21 -1.30 -12.07
CA ARG A 154 -7.93 -2.70 -12.41
C ARG A 154 -7.64 -2.87 -13.90
N SER A 155 -8.37 -2.21 -14.79
CA SER A 155 -8.15 -2.33 -16.24
C SER A 155 -6.80 -1.80 -16.73
N HIS A 156 -6.13 -0.95 -15.94
CA HIS A 156 -4.78 -0.44 -16.21
C HIS A 156 -3.68 -1.29 -15.59
N ARG A 157 -4.02 -2.33 -14.81
CA ARG A 157 -3.05 -3.24 -14.18
C ARG A 157 -2.80 -4.46 -15.05
N ALA A 158 -1.71 -5.16 -14.76
CA ALA A 158 -1.32 -6.38 -15.47
C ALA A 158 -2.43 -7.45 -15.43
N ARG A 159 -2.79 -7.96 -16.62
CA ARG A 159 -3.69 -9.09 -16.79
C ARG A 159 -3.04 -10.33 -16.22
N THR A 160 -3.69 -10.88 -15.21
CA THR A 160 -3.14 -11.97 -14.42
C THR A 160 -3.97 -13.23 -14.62
N ALA A 161 -3.32 -14.32 -15.00
CA ALA A 161 -3.92 -15.65 -14.99
C ALA A 161 -3.46 -16.40 -13.75
N VAL A 162 -4.39 -16.97 -12.99
CA VAL A 162 -4.09 -17.84 -11.85
C VAL A 162 -4.38 -19.28 -12.25
N VAL A 163 -3.36 -20.13 -12.23
CA VAL A 163 -3.49 -21.56 -12.51
C VAL A 163 -3.45 -22.32 -11.20
N ILE A 164 -4.53 -23.04 -10.87
CA ILE A 164 -4.66 -23.76 -9.61
C ILE A 164 -4.61 -25.25 -9.90
N ARG A 165 -3.69 -25.96 -9.25
CA ARG A 165 -3.70 -27.44 -9.19
C ARG A 165 -4.36 -27.93 -7.90
N ASN A 166 -4.05 -27.30 -6.77
CA ASN A 166 -4.53 -27.70 -5.45
C ASN A 166 -5.54 -26.68 -4.87
N LYS A 167 -6.74 -27.14 -4.50
CA LYS A 167 -7.82 -26.31 -3.92
C LYS A 167 -7.67 -26.15 -2.41
N GLY A 168 -6.50 -25.67 -1.97
CA GLY A 168 -6.31 -25.30 -0.59
C GLY A 168 -7.16 -24.06 -0.22
N PRO A 169 -7.62 -23.93 1.04
CA PRO A 169 -8.35 -22.73 1.49
C PRO A 169 -7.55 -21.44 1.30
N LEU A 170 -6.22 -21.52 1.45
CA LEU A 170 -5.31 -20.40 1.19
C LEU A 170 -5.34 -19.94 -0.27
N ALA A 171 -5.41 -20.88 -1.22
CA ALA A 171 -5.45 -20.54 -2.65
C ALA A 171 -6.74 -19.77 -2.97
N HIS A 172 -7.89 -20.23 -2.46
CA HIS A 172 -9.17 -19.54 -2.62
C HIS A 172 -9.14 -18.13 -2.02
N GLN A 173 -8.68 -17.98 -0.78
CA GLN A 173 -8.60 -16.67 -0.15
C GLN A 173 -7.68 -15.71 -0.93
N MET A 174 -6.53 -16.20 -1.41
CA MET A 174 -5.63 -15.38 -2.23
C MET A 174 -6.27 -14.96 -3.55
N ILE A 175 -7.04 -15.84 -4.19
CA ILE A 175 -7.74 -15.52 -5.43
C ILE A 175 -8.77 -14.43 -5.22
N ASP A 176 -9.57 -14.52 -4.16
CA ASP A 176 -10.58 -13.51 -3.82
C ASP A 176 -9.93 -12.13 -3.65
N GLU A 177 -8.81 -12.07 -2.91
CA GLU A 177 -8.05 -10.84 -2.68
C GLU A 177 -7.36 -10.30 -3.96
N LEU A 178 -6.90 -11.18 -4.85
CA LEU A 178 -6.31 -10.79 -6.13
C LEU A 178 -7.39 -10.32 -7.12
N GLN A 179 -8.56 -10.95 -7.13
CA GLN A 179 -9.63 -10.65 -8.05
C GLN A 179 -10.16 -9.24 -7.84
N ILE A 180 -10.24 -8.77 -6.59
CA ILE A 180 -10.65 -7.39 -6.29
C ILE A 180 -9.57 -6.35 -6.64
N ARG A 181 -8.31 -6.74 -6.83
CA ARG A 181 -7.17 -5.82 -7.08
C ARG A 181 -6.62 -5.84 -8.50
N LEU A 182 -6.89 -6.91 -9.26
CA LEU A 182 -6.30 -7.17 -10.57
C LEU A 182 -7.37 -7.68 -11.56
N PRO A 183 -7.14 -7.50 -12.88
CA PRO A 183 -7.88 -8.23 -13.90
C PRO A 183 -7.41 -9.69 -13.87
N LEU A 184 -8.23 -10.56 -13.29
CA LEU A 184 -7.88 -11.94 -12.96
C LEU A 184 -8.67 -12.94 -13.79
N THR A 185 -7.98 -13.90 -14.41
CA THR A 185 -8.58 -15.11 -14.99
C THR A 185 -8.15 -16.32 -14.17
N VAL A 186 -9.11 -17.10 -13.67
CA VAL A 186 -8.82 -18.29 -12.86
C VAL A 186 -8.96 -19.56 -13.70
N LEU A 187 -7.91 -20.38 -13.73
CA LEU A 187 -7.82 -21.63 -14.46
C LEU A 187 -7.64 -22.79 -13.47
N ASP A 188 -8.69 -23.59 -13.30
CA ASP A 188 -8.66 -24.78 -12.46
C ASP A 188 -8.15 -25.99 -13.27
N THR A 189 -7.05 -26.59 -12.81
CA THR A 189 -6.39 -27.76 -13.44
C THR A 189 -6.42 -29.00 -12.56
N SER A 190 -7.28 -29.00 -11.54
CA SER A 190 -7.43 -30.11 -10.57
C SER A 190 -7.83 -31.44 -11.23
N SER A 191 -8.50 -31.41 -12.38
CA SER A 191 -8.92 -32.58 -13.16
C SER A 191 -7.84 -33.16 -14.11
N HIS A 192 -6.57 -32.72 -14.00
CA HIS A 192 -5.45 -33.12 -14.87
C HIS A 192 -5.52 -32.65 -16.34
N GLU A 193 -6.48 -31.81 -16.71
CA GLU A 193 -6.47 -31.17 -18.02
C GLU A 193 -5.49 -29.99 -18.04
N ALA A 194 -4.69 -29.92 -19.10
CA ALA A 194 -3.81 -28.79 -19.33
C ALA A 194 -4.67 -27.60 -19.82
N ALA A 195 -4.95 -26.67 -18.92
CA ALA A 195 -5.64 -25.43 -19.25
C ALA A 195 -4.80 -24.56 -20.20
N SER A 196 -5.46 -23.93 -21.17
CA SER A 196 -4.82 -22.93 -22.03
C SER A 196 -4.83 -21.58 -21.32
N ILE A 197 -3.65 -21.00 -21.12
CA ILE A 197 -3.52 -19.65 -20.59
C ILE A 197 -3.89 -18.65 -21.70
N PRO A 198 -4.73 -17.63 -21.43
CA PRO A 198 -5.04 -16.61 -22.42
C PRO A 198 -3.77 -15.96 -22.98
N PRO A 199 -3.65 -15.78 -24.32
CA PRO A 199 -2.42 -15.30 -24.95
C PRO A 199 -2.09 -13.85 -24.58
N ASP A 200 -3.07 -13.12 -24.09
CA ASP A 200 -2.98 -11.73 -23.69
C ASP A 200 -2.69 -11.59 -22.17
N THR A 201 -2.33 -12.67 -21.50
CA THR A 201 -1.88 -12.61 -20.10
C THR A 201 -0.53 -11.88 -20.00
N ASP A 202 -0.37 -11.04 -18.98
CA ASP A 202 0.91 -10.38 -18.68
C ASP A 202 1.68 -11.16 -17.60
N ILE A 203 0.95 -11.70 -16.60
CA ILE A 203 1.50 -12.48 -15.48
C ILE A 203 0.70 -13.79 -15.31
N ALA A 204 1.38 -14.93 -15.30
CA ALA A 204 0.79 -16.22 -14.95
C ALA A 204 1.29 -16.65 -13.56
N LEU A 205 0.37 -16.73 -12.60
CA LEU A 205 0.61 -17.16 -11.23
C LEU A 205 0.16 -18.62 -11.06
N PHE A 206 1.08 -19.50 -10.73
CA PHE A 206 0.80 -20.93 -10.55
C PHE A 206 0.73 -21.28 -9.07
N PHE A 207 -0.39 -21.83 -8.62
CA PHE A 207 -0.54 -22.48 -7.32
C PHE A 207 -0.38 -23.98 -7.51
N GLY A 208 0.85 -24.41 -7.27
CA GLY A 208 1.32 -25.77 -7.46
C GLY A 208 2.04 -25.99 -8.79
N CYS A 209 2.61 -27.18 -8.93
CA CYS A 209 3.35 -27.58 -10.13
C CYS A 209 2.51 -28.56 -10.95
N GLY A 210 2.36 -28.38 -12.27
CA GLY A 210 1.56 -29.26 -13.11
C GLY A 210 1.88 -29.15 -14.61
N GLN A 211 1.15 -29.87 -15.45
CA GLN A 211 1.39 -29.92 -16.90
C GLN A 211 1.29 -28.55 -17.57
N THR A 212 0.38 -27.70 -17.11
CA THR A 212 0.25 -26.32 -17.61
C THR A 212 1.52 -25.50 -17.35
N LEU A 213 2.16 -25.64 -16.17
CA LEU A 213 3.44 -24.99 -15.86
C LEU A 213 4.58 -25.53 -16.72
N VAL A 214 4.63 -26.86 -16.91
CA VAL A 214 5.64 -27.49 -17.79
C VAL A 214 5.53 -26.95 -19.21
N ARG A 215 4.32 -26.84 -19.74
CA ARG A 215 4.07 -26.28 -21.08
C ARG A 215 4.46 -24.80 -21.15
N ALA A 216 3.99 -24.00 -20.20
CA ALA A 216 4.27 -22.56 -20.16
C ALA A 216 5.77 -22.27 -20.04
N SER A 217 6.50 -23.01 -19.21
CA SER A 217 7.95 -22.82 -19.02
C SER A 217 8.79 -23.24 -20.23
N ARG A 218 8.32 -24.17 -21.07
CA ARG A 218 9.07 -24.67 -22.24
C ARG A 218 8.80 -23.91 -23.53
N GLN A 219 7.75 -23.11 -23.57
CA GLN A 219 7.41 -22.30 -24.73
C GLN A 219 7.94 -20.88 -24.55
N PRO A 220 8.41 -20.23 -25.62
CA PRO A 220 8.70 -18.80 -25.56
C PRO A 220 7.39 -18.06 -25.29
N CYS A 221 7.26 -17.50 -24.10
CA CYS A 221 6.13 -16.66 -23.73
C CYS A 221 6.63 -15.30 -23.23
N SER A 222 5.93 -14.23 -23.56
CA SER A 222 6.17 -12.89 -23.02
C SER A 222 5.63 -12.71 -21.60
N MET A 223 4.87 -13.71 -21.12
CA MET A 223 4.29 -13.74 -19.78
C MET A 223 5.38 -13.90 -18.72
N ARG A 224 5.21 -13.22 -17.60
CA ARG A 224 5.99 -13.54 -16.40
C ARG A 224 5.35 -14.72 -15.67
N LEU A 225 6.11 -15.77 -15.45
CA LEU A 225 5.73 -16.96 -14.69
C LEU A 225 6.17 -16.78 -13.24
N ILE A 226 5.20 -16.77 -12.34
CA ILE A 226 5.42 -16.78 -10.89
C ILE A 226 4.83 -18.08 -10.36
N VAL A 227 5.63 -18.86 -9.63
CA VAL A 227 5.22 -20.17 -9.15
C VAL A 227 5.20 -20.17 -7.62
N ILE A 228 4.08 -20.59 -7.05
CA ILE A 228 3.88 -20.80 -5.62
C ILE A 228 3.76 -22.31 -5.40
N LEU A 229 4.65 -22.86 -4.58
CA LEU A 229 4.71 -24.30 -4.30
C LEU A 229 4.51 -24.57 -2.81
N ASP A 230 3.93 -25.72 -2.50
CA ASP A 230 3.95 -26.33 -1.18
C ASP A 230 4.84 -27.60 -1.15
N THR A 231 4.88 -28.29 -0.02
CA THR A 231 5.68 -29.51 0.16
C THR A 231 5.15 -30.71 -0.64
N GLN A 232 3.85 -30.74 -0.96
CA GLN A 232 3.23 -31.81 -1.74
C GLN A 232 3.62 -31.68 -3.21
N ASP A 233 3.77 -30.45 -3.71
CA ASP A 233 4.24 -30.19 -5.06
C ASP A 233 5.64 -30.74 -5.32
N LEU A 234 6.50 -30.86 -4.30
CA LEU A 234 7.86 -31.42 -4.44
C LEU A 234 7.88 -32.88 -4.88
N ALA A 235 6.82 -33.63 -4.57
CA ALA A 235 6.71 -35.03 -4.92
C ALA A 235 6.17 -35.25 -6.34
N VAL A 236 5.67 -34.20 -7.01
CA VAL A 236 5.01 -34.38 -8.32
C VAL A 236 6.04 -34.55 -9.44
N PRO A 237 5.84 -35.49 -10.37
CA PRO A 237 6.82 -35.78 -11.41
C PRO A 237 7.07 -34.60 -12.36
N GLU A 238 6.06 -33.73 -12.54
CA GLU A 238 6.16 -32.55 -13.39
C GLU A 238 7.26 -31.58 -12.96
N ILE A 239 7.63 -31.57 -11.67
CA ILE A 239 8.60 -30.62 -11.12
C ILE A 239 9.98 -30.68 -11.80
N ARG A 240 10.37 -31.89 -12.23
CA ARG A 240 11.62 -32.15 -12.95
C ARG A 240 11.54 -31.76 -14.43
N SER A 241 10.33 -31.55 -14.94
CA SER A 241 10.08 -31.23 -16.34
C SER A 241 9.95 -29.73 -16.59
N VAL A 242 9.75 -28.93 -15.54
CA VAL A 242 9.67 -27.46 -15.64
C VAL A 242 11.03 -26.89 -16.04
N ASN A 243 11.03 -25.98 -17.01
CA ASN A 243 12.22 -25.19 -17.32
C ASN A 243 12.30 -23.97 -16.39
N TRP A 244 13.03 -24.12 -15.28
CA TRP A 244 13.10 -23.12 -14.22
C TRP A 244 13.84 -21.84 -14.62
N GLN A 245 14.67 -21.86 -15.66
CA GLN A 245 15.32 -20.64 -16.19
C GLN A 245 14.29 -19.65 -16.77
N ASN A 246 13.13 -20.15 -17.20
CA ASN A 246 12.04 -19.34 -17.74
C ASN A 246 11.02 -18.91 -16.67
N VAL A 247 11.24 -19.28 -15.40
CA VAL A 247 10.38 -18.89 -14.27
C VAL A 247 11.02 -17.72 -13.53
N GLN A 248 10.34 -16.58 -13.46
CA GLN A 248 10.91 -15.35 -12.91
C GLN A 248 10.99 -15.36 -11.38
N SER A 249 10.02 -15.99 -10.72
CA SER A 249 9.97 -16.07 -9.26
C SER A 249 9.37 -17.38 -8.80
N VAL A 250 9.98 -17.98 -7.79
CA VAL A 250 9.44 -19.15 -7.09
C VAL A 250 9.27 -18.81 -5.61
N LEU A 251 8.06 -18.99 -5.11
CA LEU A 251 7.67 -18.82 -3.72
C LEU A 251 7.37 -20.21 -3.16
N MET A 252 7.88 -20.51 -1.97
CA MET A 252 7.59 -21.76 -1.29
C MET A 252 6.93 -21.50 0.05
N PHE A 253 5.78 -22.14 0.27
CA PHE A 253 5.12 -22.20 1.57
C PHE A 253 5.50 -23.52 2.26
N GLY A 254 6.28 -23.42 3.35
CA GLY A 254 6.77 -24.59 4.08
C GLY A 254 7.85 -24.25 5.10
N ARG A 255 8.42 -25.26 5.78
CA ARG A 255 9.52 -25.03 6.72
C ARG A 255 10.79 -24.66 5.95
N GLN A 256 11.64 -23.83 6.53
CA GLN A 256 12.86 -23.33 5.88
C GLN A 256 13.80 -24.44 5.38
N GLN A 257 13.86 -25.59 6.06
CA GLN A 257 14.65 -26.75 5.64
C GLN A 257 14.11 -27.43 4.37
N GLU A 258 12.79 -27.39 4.15
CA GLU A 258 12.14 -27.95 2.95
C GLU A 258 12.37 -27.04 1.74
N ALA A 259 12.31 -25.72 1.97
CA ALA A 259 12.72 -24.72 0.97
C ALA A 259 14.16 -24.90 0.53
N GLN A 260 15.09 -25.15 1.46
CA GLN A 260 16.50 -25.35 1.13
C GLN A 260 16.73 -26.62 0.30
N ARG A 261 16.09 -27.75 0.66
CA ARG A 261 16.12 -29.00 -0.13
C ARG A 261 15.57 -28.81 -1.53
N PHE A 262 14.55 -27.97 -1.68
CA PHE A 262 14.02 -27.62 -2.98
C PHE A 262 14.99 -26.76 -3.78
N TYR A 263 15.53 -25.68 -3.22
CA TYR A 263 16.54 -24.85 -3.88
C TYR A 263 17.72 -25.67 -4.40
N GLU A 264 18.20 -26.64 -3.62
CA GLU A 264 19.22 -27.61 -4.06
C GLU A 264 18.76 -28.47 -5.24
N HIS A 265 17.49 -28.87 -5.29
CA HIS A 265 16.92 -29.63 -6.40
C HIS A 265 16.71 -28.81 -7.67
N ILE A 266 16.37 -27.52 -7.59
CA ILE A 266 16.11 -26.66 -8.77
C ILE A 266 17.38 -26.04 -9.37
N VAL A 267 18.36 -25.65 -8.53
CA VAL A 267 19.61 -25.01 -8.98
C VAL A 267 20.54 -26.01 -9.70
N HIS A 268 20.36 -27.31 -9.45
CA HIS A 268 21.16 -28.38 -10.05
C HIS A 268 20.42 -29.24 -11.09
N VAL A 269 19.24 -28.81 -11.57
CA VAL A 269 18.65 -29.43 -12.77
C VAL A 269 19.43 -28.92 -13.98
N PRO A 270 20.09 -29.82 -14.75
CA PRO A 270 20.86 -29.44 -15.93
C PRO A 270 19.99 -28.82 -17.04
#